data_AF-A0A7I0HX76-F1
#
_entry.id   AF-A0A7I0HX76-F1
#
_cell.length_a   1.000
_cell.length_b   1.000
_cell.length_c   1.000
_cell.angle_alpha   90.00
_cell.angle_beta   90.00
_cell.angle_gamma   90.00
#
_symmetry.space_group_name_H-M   'P 1'
#
loop_
_entity.id
_entity.type
_entity.pdbx_description
1 polymer ?
#
loop_
_entity_poly.entity_id
_entity_poly.type
_entity_poly.pdbx_seq_one_letter_code
_entity_poly.pdbx_strand_id
1 'polypeptide(L)'
;MIKFLLLLFGLFSIHLSCLERIEKTIPKNLEYIVERIPRYKDFVIDSDNQIDYFFERFHVKKESEIIEKDKKTEIRKIAKGKYKNLDFTVRLYNSEGKIRSTQVTFYFPPSKKIKSFEINHKNNSYTESNDCYEFSSVYSPVQTNVPAKLGNFQCGRELSFNADLQTVNEVCWDVKNQYQVDDCRDRASFDFKTQQKSFPSDRNTCPRKCYEFIPYLNSGIYIVRKSEVNLRKEPNRNSELIGKLKLDEEIEVIENTGPIEEIDENIAPWVKIKTKSGIEGYVFGIFLKKPKEFWN
;
A
#
# COMPACT_ATOMS: atom_id res chain seq x y z
N MET A 1 66.88 8.26 53.29
CA MET A 1 65.48 8.70 53.11
C MET A 1 64.99 8.12 51.78
N ILE A 2 64.32 6.97 51.88
CA ILE A 2 64.05 6.03 50.78
C ILE A 2 62.75 6.43 50.06
N LYS A 3 62.81 6.62 48.74
CA LYS A 3 61.65 6.88 47.87
C LYS A 3 60.91 5.56 47.60
N PHE A 4 59.69 5.44 48.10
CA PHE A 4 58.73 4.42 47.70
C PHE A 4 58.03 4.88 46.41
N LEU A 5 58.28 4.19 45.31
CA LEU A 5 57.55 4.35 44.04
C LEU A 5 56.49 3.25 43.98
N LEU A 6 55.24 3.59 44.32
CA LEU A 6 54.09 2.70 44.17
C LEU A 6 53.66 2.66 42.69
N LEU A 7 53.90 1.53 42.03
CA LEU A 7 53.32 1.19 40.72
C LEU A 7 51.85 0.78 40.93
N LEU A 8 50.93 1.66 40.55
CA LEU A 8 49.51 1.35 40.36
C LEU A 8 49.32 0.67 38.99
N PHE A 9 49.28 -0.66 38.98
CA PHE A 9 48.73 -1.42 37.86
C PHE A 9 47.20 -1.31 37.90
N GLY A 10 46.66 -0.35 37.16
CA GLY A 10 45.22 -0.29 36.87
C GLY A 10 44.83 -1.40 35.90
N LEU A 11 44.16 -2.43 36.41
CA LEU A 11 43.43 -3.41 35.62
C LEU A 11 42.30 -2.69 34.86
N PHE A 12 42.57 -2.28 33.62
CA PHE A 12 41.54 -1.89 32.68
C PHE A 12 40.83 -3.15 32.21
N SER A 13 39.72 -3.51 32.87
CA SER A 13 38.76 -4.45 32.33
C SER A 13 38.16 -3.85 31.06
N ILE A 14 38.71 -4.22 29.91
CA ILE A 14 38.11 -3.96 28.61
C ILE A 14 36.84 -4.82 28.56
N HIS A 15 35.72 -4.27 29.00
CA HIS A 15 34.41 -4.79 28.63
C HIS A 15 34.25 -4.54 27.13
N LEU A 16 34.67 -5.52 26.31
CA LEU A 16 34.06 -5.72 25.00
C LEU A 16 32.59 -6.03 25.26
N SER A 17 31.76 -4.99 25.33
CA SER A 17 30.33 -5.15 25.09
C SER A 17 30.21 -5.56 23.63
N CYS A 18 30.09 -6.88 23.40
CA CYS A 18 29.62 -7.42 22.14
C CYS A 18 28.38 -6.61 21.73
N LEU A 19 28.54 -5.81 20.68
CA LEU A 19 27.43 -5.41 19.83
C LEU A 19 27.04 -6.70 19.07
N GLU A 20 26.42 -7.64 19.78
CA GLU A 20 25.60 -8.64 19.12
C GLU A 20 24.47 -7.86 18.48
N ARG A 21 24.66 -7.60 17.18
CA ARG A 21 23.60 -7.20 16.28
C ARG A 21 22.57 -8.31 16.39
N ILE A 22 21.59 -8.12 17.27
CA ILE A 22 20.40 -8.97 17.34
C ILE A 22 19.85 -8.92 15.93
N GLU A 23 20.08 -9.99 15.16
CA GLU A 23 19.30 -10.26 13.96
C GLU A 23 17.87 -10.28 14.47
N LYS A 24 17.13 -9.19 14.23
CA LYS A 24 15.71 -9.10 14.50
C LYS A 24 15.10 -10.27 13.76
N THR A 25 14.83 -11.35 14.48
CA THR A 25 14.11 -12.49 13.97
C THR A 25 12.79 -11.92 13.50
N ILE A 26 12.58 -11.88 12.18
CA ILE A 26 11.33 -11.42 11.58
C ILE A 26 10.23 -12.21 12.30
N PRO A 27 9.36 -11.57 13.11
CA PRO A 27 8.34 -12.32 13.82
C PRO A 27 7.58 -13.19 12.82
N LYS A 28 7.38 -14.48 13.13
CA LYS A 28 6.70 -15.46 12.25
C LYS A 28 5.38 -14.95 11.68
N ASN A 29 4.75 -13.98 12.35
CA ASN A 29 3.54 -13.32 11.90
C ASN A 29 3.73 -12.45 10.64
N LEU A 30 4.91 -11.89 10.36
CA LEU A 30 5.13 -11.01 9.19
C LEU A 30 5.08 -11.77 7.86
N GLU A 31 5.70 -12.95 7.80
CA GLU A 31 5.62 -13.80 6.59
C GLU A 31 4.15 -14.20 6.31
N TYR A 32 3.41 -14.54 7.36
CA TYR A 32 1.99 -14.85 7.27
C TYR A 32 1.15 -13.64 6.82
N ILE A 33 1.44 -12.43 7.32
CA ILE A 33 0.80 -11.19 6.87
C ILE A 33 1.08 -10.96 5.38
N VAL A 34 2.32 -11.13 4.93
CA VAL A 34 2.70 -10.97 3.52
C VAL A 34 2.01 -12.02 2.64
N GLU A 35 1.87 -13.25 3.11
CA GLU A 35 1.19 -14.30 2.38
C GLU A 35 -0.32 -14.03 2.24
N ARG A 36 -0.97 -13.58 3.31
CA ARG A 36 -2.41 -13.32 3.36
C ARG A 36 -2.81 -11.96 2.82
N ILE A 37 -1.90 -10.99 2.83
CA ILE A 37 -2.15 -9.63 2.40
C ILE A 37 -0.91 -9.11 1.65
N PRO A 38 -0.61 -9.65 0.46
CA PRO A 38 0.65 -9.39 -0.25
C PRO A 38 0.89 -7.92 -0.59
N ARG A 39 -0.16 -7.10 -0.62
CA ARG A 39 -0.09 -5.64 -0.77
C ARG A 39 0.66 -4.97 0.39
N TYR A 40 0.75 -5.64 1.54
CA TYR A 40 1.34 -5.15 2.79
C TYR A 40 2.80 -5.56 2.95
N LYS A 41 3.40 -6.20 1.94
CA LYS A 41 4.83 -6.48 2.00
C LYS A 41 5.70 -5.22 2.08
N ASP A 42 5.12 -4.07 1.75
CA ASP A 42 5.77 -2.77 1.92
C ASP A 42 5.70 -2.27 3.37
N PHE A 43 4.73 -2.72 4.17
CA PHE A 43 4.61 -2.37 5.59
C PHE A 43 5.75 -2.99 6.43
N VAL A 44 6.28 -4.13 5.99
CA VAL A 44 7.28 -4.91 6.74
C VAL A 44 8.73 -4.56 6.38
N ILE A 45 8.94 -3.54 5.55
CA ILE A 45 10.28 -3.12 5.13
C ILE A 45 11.05 -2.44 6.26
N ASP A 46 12.36 -2.67 6.29
CA ASP A 46 13.23 -1.98 7.23
C ASP A 46 13.15 -0.46 7.01
N SER A 47 13.14 0.29 8.11
CA SER A 47 12.95 1.73 8.09
C SER A 47 14.07 2.44 7.35
N ASP A 48 15.30 1.96 7.44
CA ASP A 48 16.46 2.80 7.13
C ASP A 48 16.65 3.10 5.64
N ASN A 49 15.94 2.40 4.74
CA ASN A 49 16.01 2.67 3.30
C ASN A 49 14.68 2.55 2.51
N GLN A 50 13.60 3.13 3.03
CA GLN A 50 12.29 3.03 2.36
C GLN A 50 12.23 3.78 1.02
N ILE A 51 13.02 4.84 0.80
CA ILE A 51 13.08 5.49 -0.53
C ILE A 51 13.67 4.54 -1.55
N ASP A 52 14.90 4.05 -1.36
CA ASP A 52 15.54 3.23 -2.39
C ASP A 52 14.76 1.94 -2.61
N TYR A 53 14.15 1.38 -1.56
CA TYR A 53 13.25 0.24 -1.67
C TYR A 53 12.17 0.43 -2.75
N PHE A 54 11.46 1.57 -2.76
CA PHE A 54 10.41 1.80 -3.76
C PHE A 54 10.96 2.02 -5.15
N PHE A 55 12.11 2.67 -5.29
CA PHE A 55 12.76 2.87 -6.60
C PHE A 55 13.30 1.55 -7.17
N GLU A 56 13.93 0.71 -6.34
CA GLU A 56 14.37 -0.63 -6.69
C GLU A 56 13.20 -1.53 -7.06
N ARG A 57 12.16 -1.53 -6.22
CA ARG A 57 10.92 -2.28 -6.46
C ARG A 57 10.28 -1.93 -7.79
N PHE A 58 10.23 -0.64 -8.11
CA PHE A 58 9.63 -0.17 -9.36
C PHE A 58 10.59 -0.30 -10.54
N HIS A 59 11.84 -0.71 -10.31
CA HIS A 59 12.91 -0.78 -11.30
C HIS A 59 13.13 0.55 -12.04
N VAL A 60 13.10 1.66 -11.29
CA VAL A 60 13.21 3.02 -11.81
C VAL A 60 14.32 3.80 -11.09
N LYS A 61 14.90 4.77 -11.80
CA LYS A 61 15.92 5.66 -11.22
C LYS A 61 15.27 6.87 -10.57
N LYS A 62 15.92 7.40 -9.54
CA LYS A 62 15.57 8.70 -8.93
C LYS A 62 15.88 9.82 -9.93
N GLU A 63 14.88 10.64 -10.23
CA GLU A 63 15.05 11.85 -11.04
C GLU A 63 15.56 13.02 -10.18
N SER A 64 15.10 13.07 -8.93
CA SER A 64 15.57 14.04 -7.94
C SER A 64 15.33 13.53 -6.52
N GLU A 65 16.13 14.03 -5.58
CA GLU A 65 15.97 13.81 -4.15
C GLU A 65 16.21 15.13 -3.41
N ILE A 66 15.28 15.52 -2.54
CA ILE A 66 15.29 16.77 -1.79
C ILE A 66 15.15 16.44 -0.31
N ILE A 67 15.95 17.11 0.52
CA ILE A 67 15.84 17.05 1.98
C ILE A 67 15.29 18.39 2.46
N GLU A 68 14.06 18.37 2.97
CA GLU A 68 13.41 19.52 3.60
C GLU A 68 13.50 19.36 5.13
N LYS A 69 13.88 20.43 5.83
CA LYS A 69 13.79 20.50 7.30
C LYS A 69 12.58 21.33 7.67
N ASP A 70 11.60 20.72 8.34
CA ASP A 70 10.50 21.47 8.94
C ASP A 70 10.91 22.03 10.31
N LYS A 71 10.31 23.16 10.71
CA LYS A 71 10.59 23.92 11.93
C LYS A 71 10.40 23.11 13.22
N LYS A 72 9.72 21.97 13.15
CA LYS A 72 9.33 21.13 14.31
C LYS A 72 10.16 19.85 14.48
N THR A 73 11.40 19.81 13.99
CA THR A 73 12.30 18.63 14.03
C THR A 73 11.96 17.51 13.05
N GLU A 74 10.99 17.74 12.14
CA GLU A 74 10.69 16.77 11.10
C GLU A 74 11.62 16.94 9.90
N ILE A 75 12.38 15.89 9.61
CA ILE A 75 13.16 15.81 8.36
C ILE A 75 12.27 15.11 7.36
N ARG A 76 11.98 15.81 6.26
CA ARG A 76 11.24 15.25 5.14
C ARG A 76 12.20 14.98 4.00
N LYS A 77 12.36 13.71 3.64
CA LYS A 77 13.06 13.34 2.40
C LYS A 77 12.02 13.10 1.32
N ILE A 78 12.22 13.69 0.14
CA ILE A 78 11.32 13.55 -1.00
C ILE A 78 12.14 13.11 -2.20
N ALA A 79 11.83 11.94 -2.76
CA ALA A 79 12.40 11.49 -4.02
C ALA A 79 11.31 11.44 -5.09
N LYS A 80 11.68 11.82 -6.32
CA LYS A 80 10.78 11.80 -7.49
C LYS A 80 11.27 10.81 -8.53
N GLY A 81 10.33 10.20 -9.23
CA GLY A 81 10.62 9.37 -10.38
C GLY A 81 9.40 9.19 -11.26
N LYS A 82 9.59 8.39 -12.30
CA LYS A 82 8.54 8.04 -13.24
C LYS A 82 8.37 6.54 -13.28
N TYR A 83 7.15 6.06 -13.03
CA TYR A 83 6.81 4.65 -13.07
C TYR A 83 5.70 4.42 -14.09
N LYS A 84 6.02 3.67 -15.15
CA LYS A 84 5.13 3.46 -16.30
C LYS A 84 4.70 4.80 -16.90
N ASN A 85 3.40 5.05 -16.98
CA ASN A 85 2.79 6.27 -17.50
C ASN A 85 2.55 7.35 -16.43
N LEU A 86 3.05 7.17 -15.20
CA LEU A 86 2.78 8.07 -14.07
C LEU A 86 4.06 8.66 -13.49
N ASP A 87 4.00 9.93 -13.11
CA ASP A 87 4.98 10.51 -12.20
C ASP A 87 4.64 10.04 -10.78
N PHE A 88 5.65 9.80 -9.96
CA PHE A 88 5.47 9.46 -8.56
C PHE A 88 6.49 10.13 -7.64
N THR A 89 6.10 10.28 -6.38
CA THR A 89 6.98 10.74 -5.31
C THR A 89 6.97 9.76 -4.15
N VAL A 90 8.12 9.54 -3.52
CA VAL A 90 8.25 8.88 -2.22
C VAL A 90 8.63 9.94 -1.20
N ARG A 91 7.87 10.03 -0.11
CA ARG A 91 8.09 10.98 0.99
C ARG A 91 8.30 10.22 2.28
N LEU A 92 9.41 10.47 2.94
CA LEU A 92 9.68 9.97 4.29
C LEU A 92 9.44 11.09 5.29
N TYR A 93 8.66 10.79 6.32
CA TYR A 93 8.42 11.68 7.45
C TYR A 93 9.18 11.14 8.66
N ASN A 94 10.21 11.88 9.09
CA ASN A 94 11.01 11.52 10.26
C ASN A 94 10.69 12.46 11.41
N SER A 95 10.62 11.94 12.62
CA SER A 95 10.49 12.73 13.85
C SER A 95 11.40 12.13 14.91
N GLU A 96 12.23 12.98 15.54
CA GLU A 96 13.18 12.55 16.59
C GLU A 96 14.14 11.43 16.13
N GLY A 97 14.58 11.48 14.87
CA GLY A 97 15.49 10.48 14.30
C GLY A 97 14.84 9.13 13.98
N LYS A 98 13.52 8.98 14.14
CA LYS A 98 12.77 7.77 13.77
C LYS A 98 11.83 8.06 12.61
N ILE A 99 11.71 7.11 11.68
CA ILE A 99 10.71 7.17 10.61
C ILE A 99 9.32 6.99 11.23
N ARG A 100 8.44 7.94 10.97
CA ARG A 100 7.04 7.92 11.40
C ARG A 100 6.16 7.36 10.32
N SER A 101 6.34 7.82 9.08
CA SER A 101 5.59 7.30 7.96
C SER A 101 6.30 7.47 6.63
N THR A 102 5.86 6.68 5.66
CA THR A 102 6.30 6.75 4.27
C THR A 102 5.10 6.82 3.37
N GLN A 103 5.04 7.86 2.57
CA GLN A 103 3.97 8.11 1.62
C GLN A 103 4.49 7.98 0.19
N VAL A 104 3.84 7.13 -0.60
CA VAL A 104 4.08 7.02 -2.04
C VAL A 104 2.89 7.63 -2.76
N THR A 105 3.14 8.59 -3.63
CA THR A 105 2.10 9.37 -4.31
C THR A 105 2.29 9.28 -5.81
N PHE A 106 1.25 8.89 -6.53
CA PHE A 106 1.18 8.82 -7.98
C PHE A 106 0.30 9.95 -8.49
N TYR A 107 0.78 10.65 -9.51
CA TYR A 107 0.07 11.73 -10.17
C TYR A 107 -0.53 11.18 -11.45
N PHE A 108 -1.83 11.41 -11.66
CA PHE A 108 -2.55 11.01 -12.86
C PHE A 108 -2.85 12.26 -13.70
N PRO A 109 -1.96 12.66 -14.63
CA PRO A 109 -2.09 13.93 -15.34
C PRO A 109 -3.44 14.10 -16.08
N PRO A 110 -4.00 13.08 -16.77
CA PRO A 110 -5.24 13.24 -17.52
C PRO A 110 -6.42 13.67 -16.64
N SER A 111 -6.48 13.19 -15.40
CA SER A 111 -7.57 13.46 -14.47
C SER A 111 -7.21 14.49 -13.40
N LYS A 112 -5.95 14.94 -13.35
CA LYS A 112 -5.36 15.74 -12.26
C LYS A 112 -5.61 15.14 -10.86
N LYS A 113 -5.91 13.84 -10.79
CA LYS A 113 -6.14 13.14 -9.53
C LYS A 113 -4.82 12.73 -8.91
N ILE A 114 -4.80 12.72 -7.59
CA ILE A 114 -3.68 12.22 -6.80
C ILE A 114 -4.12 10.92 -6.14
N LYS A 115 -3.22 9.94 -6.18
CA LYS A 115 -3.42 8.63 -5.58
C LYS A 115 -2.22 8.34 -4.71
N SER A 116 -2.43 7.91 -3.49
CA SER A 116 -1.31 7.58 -2.60
C SER A 116 -1.60 6.38 -1.75
N PHE A 117 -0.53 5.77 -1.28
CA PHE A 117 -0.58 4.95 -0.08
C PHE A 117 0.43 5.48 0.93
N GLU A 118 0.11 5.34 2.21
CA GLU A 118 0.96 5.71 3.33
C GLU A 118 1.12 4.54 4.29
N ILE A 119 2.36 4.24 4.63
CA ILE A 119 2.73 3.31 5.70
C ILE A 119 3.01 4.15 6.94
N ASN A 120 2.20 4.02 7.98
CA ASN A 120 2.38 4.73 9.24
C ASN A 120 2.84 3.75 10.33
N HIS A 121 4.10 3.92 10.72
CA HIS A 121 4.79 3.07 11.70
C HIS A 121 4.39 3.41 13.15
N LYS A 122 3.78 4.58 13.39
CA LYS A 122 3.36 4.99 14.74
C LYS A 122 2.08 4.28 15.18
N ASN A 123 1.13 4.09 14.27
CA ASN A 123 -0.18 3.48 14.56
C ASN A 123 -0.36 2.12 13.89
N ASN A 124 0.70 1.55 13.29
CA ASN A 124 0.67 0.31 12.53
C ASN A 124 -0.47 0.28 11.49
N SER A 125 -0.54 1.31 10.65
CA SER A 125 -1.55 1.40 9.60
C SER A 125 -0.95 1.53 8.21
N TYR A 126 -1.70 1.09 7.22
CA TYR A 126 -1.49 1.37 5.81
C TYR A 126 -2.74 2.03 5.27
N THR A 127 -2.60 3.22 4.71
CA THR A 127 -3.74 3.99 4.21
C THR A 127 -3.57 4.22 2.71
N GLU A 128 -4.50 3.71 1.92
CA GLU A 128 -4.69 4.09 0.51
C GLU A 128 -5.61 5.30 0.46
N SER A 129 -5.31 6.26 -0.40
CA SER A 129 -6.12 7.46 -0.62
C SER A 129 -6.32 7.73 -2.12
N ASN A 130 -7.56 8.07 -2.48
CA ASN A 130 -8.05 8.43 -3.80
C ASN A 130 -8.68 9.82 -3.72
N ASP A 131 -8.67 10.53 -4.84
CA ASP A 131 -9.74 11.46 -5.15
C ASP A 131 -10.95 10.67 -5.72
N CYS A 132 -11.93 10.33 -4.86
CA CYS A 132 -13.18 9.68 -5.29
C CYS A 132 -14.21 10.73 -5.72
N TYR A 133 -14.86 10.47 -6.87
CA TYR A 133 -15.98 11.21 -7.46
C TYR A 133 -15.80 12.70 -7.82
N GLU A 134 -16.37 13.04 -8.97
CA GLU A 134 -16.53 14.42 -9.47
C GLU A 134 -17.85 15.07 -9.00
N PHE A 135 -18.83 14.27 -8.56
CA PHE A 135 -20.16 14.72 -8.13
C PHE A 135 -20.35 14.56 -6.63
N SER A 136 -19.76 15.47 -5.86
CA SER A 136 -19.86 15.43 -4.42
C SER A 136 -20.12 16.81 -3.84
N SER A 137 -21.30 16.97 -3.21
CA SER A 137 -21.57 18.09 -2.31
C SER A 137 -20.59 18.06 -1.13
N VAL A 138 -19.57 18.92 -1.16
CA VAL A 138 -18.73 19.18 0.03
C VAL A 138 -19.60 19.90 1.05
N TYR A 139 -20.09 19.17 2.06
CA TYR A 139 -20.77 19.79 3.21
C TYR A 139 -19.72 20.35 4.15
N SER A 140 -19.72 21.67 4.34
CA SER A 140 -19.05 22.29 5.49
C SER A 140 -19.96 22.09 6.71
N PRO A 141 -19.54 21.36 7.76
CA PRO A 141 -20.37 21.13 8.94
C PRO A 141 -20.70 22.44 9.70
N VAL A 142 -20.04 23.54 9.36
CA VAL A 142 -20.19 24.84 10.03
C VAL A 142 -21.07 25.81 9.22
N GLN A 143 -21.45 25.48 7.98
CA GLN A 143 -22.19 26.42 7.13
C GLN A 143 -23.32 25.71 6.38
N THR A 144 -24.50 25.67 7.02
CA THR A 144 -25.76 25.14 6.47
C THR A 144 -26.26 25.85 5.21
N ASN A 145 -25.61 26.95 4.79
CA ASN A 145 -26.00 27.77 3.64
C ASN A 145 -24.95 27.78 2.51
N VAL A 146 -23.94 26.91 2.53
CA VAL A 146 -23.02 26.79 1.38
C VAL A 146 -23.63 25.82 0.38
N PRO A 147 -23.96 26.26 -0.84
CA PRO A 147 -24.43 25.37 -1.87
C PRO A 147 -23.37 24.31 -2.19
N ALA A 148 -23.81 23.08 -2.38
CA ALA A 148 -22.98 21.96 -2.80
C ALA A 148 -22.09 22.38 -3.99
N LYS A 149 -20.78 22.46 -3.77
CA LYS A 149 -19.83 22.66 -4.85
C LYS A 149 -19.40 21.31 -5.40
N LEU A 150 -19.45 21.17 -6.72
CA LEU A 150 -18.82 20.05 -7.41
C LEU A 150 -17.32 20.08 -7.14
N GLY A 151 -16.76 18.92 -6.77
CA GLY A 151 -15.36 18.80 -6.45
C GLY A 151 -14.99 17.40 -6.00
N ASN A 152 -13.71 17.10 -6.14
CA ASN A 152 -13.11 15.87 -5.64
C ASN A 152 -13.10 15.89 -4.10
N PHE A 153 -13.40 14.75 -3.49
CA PHE A 153 -13.14 14.54 -2.07
C PHE A 153 -12.16 13.38 -1.89
N GLN A 154 -11.42 13.41 -0.78
CA GLN A 154 -10.55 12.30 -0.45
C GLN A 154 -11.39 11.13 0.07
N CYS A 155 -11.19 9.98 -0.53
CA CYS A 155 -11.65 8.72 0.01
C CYS A 155 -10.44 7.80 0.14
N GLY A 156 -10.63 6.66 0.76
CA GLY A 156 -9.55 5.74 0.93
C GLY A 156 -9.98 4.42 1.50
N ARG A 157 -8.95 3.61 1.71
CA ARG A 157 -8.98 2.40 2.48
C ARG A 157 -7.91 2.53 3.54
N GLU A 158 -8.24 2.20 4.78
CA GLU A 158 -7.27 2.05 5.84
C GLU A 158 -7.24 0.59 6.27
N LEU A 159 -6.04 0.05 6.39
CA LEU A 159 -5.79 -1.25 7.01
C LEU A 159 -4.97 -0.99 8.26
N SER A 160 -5.57 -1.29 9.40
CA SER A 160 -5.02 -1.06 10.73
C SER A 160 -4.72 -2.39 11.40
N PHE A 161 -3.53 -2.51 11.99
CA PHE A 161 -3.15 -3.68 12.76
C PHE A 161 -3.24 -3.37 14.24
N ASN A 162 -3.67 -4.35 15.02
CA ASN A 162 -3.53 -4.26 16.46
C ASN A 162 -2.03 -4.35 16.87
N ALA A 163 -1.73 -4.01 18.13
CA ALA A 163 -0.36 -3.86 18.60
C ALA A 163 0.49 -5.15 18.51
N ASP A 164 -0.15 -6.33 18.56
CA ASP A 164 0.51 -7.64 18.47
C ASP A 164 0.52 -8.21 17.03
N LEU A 165 0.00 -7.46 16.06
CA LEU A 165 -0.14 -7.85 14.65
C LEU A 165 -0.94 -9.15 14.44
N GLN A 166 -1.83 -9.52 15.36
CA GLN A 166 -2.69 -10.70 15.25
C GLN A 166 -4.03 -10.42 14.59
N THR A 167 -4.44 -9.17 14.49
CA THR A 167 -5.69 -8.78 13.85
C THR A 167 -5.45 -7.61 12.92
N VAL A 168 -6.02 -7.70 11.72
CA VAL A 168 -6.08 -6.59 10.77
C VAL A 168 -7.54 -6.17 10.58
N ASN A 169 -7.78 -4.87 10.50
CA ASN A 169 -9.08 -4.29 10.16
C ASN A 169 -8.94 -3.45 8.89
N GLU A 170 -9.72 -3.78 7.86
CA GLU A 170 -9.95 -2.94 6.69
C GLU A 170 -11.15 -2.03 6.95
N VAL A 171 -11.01 -0.75 6.65
CA VAL A 171 -12.10 0.23 6.70
C VAL A 171 -12.01 1.14 5.48
N CYS A 172 -13.09 1.21 4.69
CA CYS A 172 -13.23 2.27 3.69
C CYS A 172 -13.59 3.59 4.38
N TRP A 173 -13.01 4.69 3.94
CA TRP A 173 -13.31 6.02 4.47
C TRP A 173 -13.52 7.04 3.37
N ASP A 174 -14.26 8.10 3.71
CA ASP A 174 -14.32 9.33 2.93
C ASP A 174 -14.42 10.55 3.85
N VAL A 175 -13.86 11.69 3.42
CA VAL A 175 -13.93 12.94 4.19
C VAL A 175 -15.33 13.57 4.20
N LYS A 176 -16.29 13.01 3.44
CA LYS A 176 -17.67 13.49 3.47
C LYS A 176 -18.33 13.26 4.83
N ASN A 177 -17.92 12.21 5.55
CA ASN A 177 -18.62 11.72 6.73
C ASN A 177 -17.73 11.58 7.99
N GLN A 178 -16.92 12.58 8.33
CA GLN A 178 -16.34 12.63 9.67
C GLN A 178 -17.41 12.74 10.79
N TYR A 179 -18.66 13.09 10.44
CA TYR A 179 -19.75 13.35 11.39
C TYR A 179 -21.05 12.55 11.15
N GLN A 180 -21.16 11.81 10.05
CA GLN A 180 -22.22 10.80 9.89
C GLN A 180 -21.58 9.43 9.94
N VAL A 181 -21.93 8.68 10.98
CA VAL A 181 -21.68 7.24 11.07
C VAL A 181 -22.61 6.59 10.04
N ASP A 182 -22.22 6.63 8.77
CA ASP A 182 -22.81 5.71 7.80
C ASP A 182 -22.38 4.31 8.25
N ASP A 183 -23.30 3.58 8.88
CA ASP A 183 -23.12 2.19 9.32
C ASP A 183 -22.81 1.23 8.15
N CYS A 184 -22.90 1.72 6.91
CA CYS A 184 -22.56 0.97 5.70
C CYS A 184 -21.15 1.28 5.17
N ARG A 185 -20.15 1.43 6.06
CA ARG A 185 -18.76 1.34 5.63
C ARG A 185 -18.41 -0.14 5.51
N ASP A 186 -17.88 -0.54 4.36
CA ASP A 186 -17.31 -1.88 4.22
C ASP A 186 -16.12 -1.99 5.18
N ARG A 187 -16.38 -2.62 6.32
CA ARG A 187 -15.39 -2.94 7.34
C ARG A 187 -15.25 -4.44 7.37
N ALA A 188 -14.02 -4.89 7.30
CA ALA A 188 -13.76 -6.29 7.46
C ALA A 188 -12.57 -6.50 8.38
N SER A 189 -12.59 -7.59 9.12
CA SER A 189 -11.46 -7.96 9.96
C SER A 189 -11.01 -9.38 9.69
N PHE A 190 -9.72 -9.61 9.92
CA PHE A 190 -9.14 -10.92 9.91
C PHE A 190 -8.28 -11.12 11.15
N ASP A 191 -8.54 -12.20 11.86
CA ASP A 191 -7.71 -12.67 12.95
C ASP A 191 -6.76 -13.76 12.41
N PHE A 192 -5.46 -13.48 12.43
CA PHE A 192 -4.43 -14.38 11.93
C PHE A 192 -4.27 -15.64 12.79
N LYS A 193 -4.63 -15.59 14.08
CA LYS A 193 -4.53 -16.71 15.02
C LYS A 193 -5.69 -17.68 14.87
N THR A 194 -6.91 -17.17 14.82
CA THR A 194 -8.13 -18.00 14.69
C THR A 194 -8.50 -18.28 13.23
N GLN A 195 -7.89 -17.56 12.28
CA GLN A 195 -8.26 -17.53 10.86
C GLN A 195 -9.71 -17.11 10.62
N GLN A 196 -10.31 -16.42 11.59
CA GLN A 196 -11.69 -15.98 11.50
C GLN A 196 -11.79 -14.69 10.68
N LYS A 197 -12.75 -14.67 9.75
CA LYS A 197 -13.13 -13.48 8.98
C LYS A 197 -14.35 -12.84 9.63
N SER A 198 -14.39 -11.52 9.69
CA SER A 198 -15.63 -10.78 9.94
C SER A 198 -15.90 -9.78 8.81
N PHE A 199 -17.16 -9.66 8.42
CA PHE A 199 -17.66 -8.72 7.42
C PHE A 199 -18.96 -8.09 7.96
N PRO A 200 -19.37 -6.92 7.47
CA PRO A 200 -20.65 -6.34 7.83
C PRO A 200 -21.77 -7.21 7.24
N SER A 201 -22.92 -7.28 7.93
CA SER A 201 -24.07 -8.09 7.49
C SER A 201 -24.60 -7.68 6.10
N ASP A 202 -24.51 -6.39 5.75
CA ASP A 202 -25.15 -5.84 4.54
C ASP A 202 -24.16 -5.21 3.55
N ARG A 203 -23.08 -5.92 3.22
CA ARG A 203 -22.06 -5.47 2.23
C ARG A 203 -22.63 -5.04 0.87
N ASN A 204 -23.80 -5.57 0.49
CA ASN A 204 -24.46 -5.30 -0.79
C ASN A 204 -25.32 -4.03 -0.80
N THR A 205 -25.69 -3.48 0.36
CA THR A 205 -26.51 -2.26 0.45
C THR A 205 -25.67 -1.01 0.57
N CYS A 206 -24.34 -1.14 0.74
CA CYS A 206 -23.46 0.00 0.88
C CYS A 206 -23.31 0.75 -0.43
N PRO A 207 -23.74 2.01 -0.48
CA PRO A 207 -23.68 2.80 -1.72
C PRO A 207 -22.24 3.09 -2.14
N ARG A 208 -21.26 2.93 -1.24
CA ARG A 208 -19.84 3.18 -1.50
C ARG A 208 -19.01 1.97 -1.10
N LYS A 209 -18.46 1.27 -2.11
CA LYS A 209 -17.53 0.16 -1.91
C LYS A 209 -16.11 0.72 -1.77
N CYS A 210 -15.22 -0.02 -1.10
CA CYS A 210 -13.80 0.26 -1.21
C CYS A 210 -13.39 0.15 -2.68
N TYR A 211 -12.71 1.19 -3.18
CA TYR A 211 -11.92 1.03 -4.38
C TYR A 211 -10.62 0.31 -4.01
N GLU A 212 -9.95 -0.23 -5.01
CA GLU A 212 -8.63 -0.80 -4.82
C GLU A 212 -7.57 -0.04 -5.57
N PHE A 213 -6.45 0.19 -4.90
CA PHE A 213 -5.24 0.69 -5.53
C PHE A 213 -4.15 -0.38 -5.57
N ILE A 214 -3.90 -0.93 -6.75
CA ILE A 214 -2.84 -1.91 -6.99
C ILE A 214 -1.87 -1.31 -8.00
N PRO A 215 -0.86 -0.52 -7.58
CA PRO A 215 0.05 0.11 -8.54
C PRO A 215 0.93 -0.92 -9.29
N TYR A 216 1.10 -2.13 -8.75
CA TYR A 216 1.95 -3.16 -9.34
C TYR A 216 1.47 -4.57 -8.97
N LEU A 217 1.78 -5.54 -9.83
CA LEU A 217 1.68 -6.98 -9.54
C LEU A 217 3.05 -7.61 -9.80
N ASN A 218 3.51 -8.47 -8.89
CA ASN A 218 4.71 -9.28 -9.13
C ASN A 218 4.38 -10.44 -10.06
N SER A 219 5.35 -10.98 -10.79
CA SER A 219 5.16 -12.21 -11.55
C SER A 219 4.80 -13.41 -10.65
N GLY A 220 4.31 -14.48 -11.28
CA GLY A 220 3.96 -15.74 -10.63
C GLY A 220 2.46 -16.00 -10.60
N ILE A 221 2.03 -16.94 -9.75
CA ILE A 221 0.67 -17.48 -9.77
C ILE A 221 -0.34 -16.53 -9.11
N TYR A 222 -1.49 -16.38 -9.76
CA TYR A 222 -2.67 -15.65 -9.28
C TYR A 222 -3.95 -16.44 -9.57
N ILE A 223 -5.02 -16.05 -8.89
CA ILE A 223 -6.38 -16.52 -9.08
C ILE A 223 -7.24 -15.38 -9.60
N VAL A 224 -8.09 -15.68 -10.57
CA VAL A 224 -9.09 -14.76 -11.11
C VAL A 224 -10.26 -14.63 -10.13
N ARG A 225 -10.58 -13.42 -9.68
CA ARG A 225 -11.59 -13.18 -8.62
C ARG A 225 -12.96 -12.70 -9.12
N LYS A 226 -13.16 -12.62 -10.43
CA LYS A 226 -14.43 -12.25 -11.07
C LYS A 226 -14.72 -13.20 -12.23
N SER A 227 -16.00 -13.53 -12.45
CA SER A 227 -16.40 -14.30 -13.63
C SER A 227 -16.31 -13.47 -14.91
N GLU A 228 -16.13 -14.16 -16.04
CA GLU A 228 -16.16 -13.56 -17.39
C GLU A 228 -15.13 -12.42 -17.57
N VAL A 229 -13.94 -12.58 -17.00
CA VAL A 229 -12.87 -11.58 -17.11
C VAL A 229 -12.27 -11.64 -18.51
N ASN A 230 -12.32 -10.51 -19.21
CA ASN A 230 -11.84 -10.41 -20.58
C ASN A 230 -10.32 -10.55 -20.67
N LEU A 231 -9.86 -11.52 -21.47
CA LEU A 231 -8.47 -11.64 -21.88
C LEU A 231 -8.28 -10.93 -23.23
N ARG A 232 -7.30 -10.03 -23.27
CA ARG A 232 -7.12 -9.09 -24.38
C ARG A 232 -5.78 -9.25 -25.07
N LYS A 233 -5.73 -8.91 -26.36
CA LYS A 233 -4.50 -8.99 -27.14
C LYS A 233 -3.48 -7.92 -26.77
N GLU A 234 -3.95 -6.73 -26.39
CA GLU A 234 -3.13 -5.59 -25.98
C GLU A 234 -3.62 -5.02 -24.64
N PRO A 235 -2.77 -4.32 -23.87
CA PRO A 235 -3.08 -3.85 -22.52
C PRO A 235 -3.97 -2.59 -22.50
N ASN A 236 -5.15 -2.67 -23.10
CA ASN A 236 -6.15 -1.60 -23.11
C ASN A 236 -7.56 -2.17 -23.32
N ARG A 237 -8.60 -1.39 -23.01
CA ARG A 237 -10.01 -1.81 -23.11
C ARG A 237 -10.54 -1.98 -24.54
N ASN A 238 -9.87 -1.41 -25.53
CA ASN A 238 -10.35 -1.36 -26.92
C ASN A 238 -9.74 -2.46 -27.79
N SER A 239 -8.76 -3.19 -27.27
CA SER A 239 -8.09 -4.25 -28.00
C SER A 239 -8.95 -5.51 -28.15
N GLU A 240 -8.60 -6.32 -29.14
CA GLU A 240 -9.25 -7.59 -29.46
C GLU A 240 -9.41 -8.49 -28.23
N LEU A 241 -10.62 -9.03 -28.05
CA LEU A 241 -10.90 -10.08 -27.06
C LEU A 241 -10.42 -11.41 -27.61
N ILE A 242 -9.44 -12.02 -26.94
CA ILE A 242 -8.86 -13.31 -27.35
C ILE A 242 -9.28 -14.46 -26.43
N GLY A 243 -10.04 -14.15 -25.38
CA GLY A 243 -10.60 -15.16 -24.48
C GLY A 243 -11.34 -14.55 -23.30
N LYS A 244 -11.84 -15.43 -22.44
CA LYS A 244 -12.41 -15.07 -21.14
C LYS A 244 -11.89 -16.01 -20.08
N LEU A 245 -11.58 -15.45 -18.91
CA LEU A 245 -11.14 -16.18 -17.75
C LEU A 245 -12.30 -16.39 -16.79
N LYS A 246 -12.33 -17.55 -16.15
CA LYS A 246 -13.38 -17.94 -15.20
C LYS A 246 -13.02 -17.52 -13.78
N LEU A 247 -14.04 -17.37 -12.94
CA LEU A 247 -13.84 -17.23 -11.50
C LEU A 247 -13.04 -18.42 -10.97
N ASP A 248 -12.10 -18.15 -10.08
CA ASP A 248 -11.18 -19.09 -9.45
C ASP A 248 -10.20 -19.79 -10.42
N GLU A 249 -10.11 -19.31 -11.67
CA GLU A 249 -9.11 -19.79 -12.61
C GLU A 249 -7.70 -19.37 -12.17
N GLU A 250 -6.79 -20.33 -12.11
CA GLU A 250 -5.38 -20.10 -11.82
C GLU A 250 -4.62 -19.75 -13.09
N ILE A 251 -3.92 -18.62 -13.04
CA ILE A 251 -3.12 -18.07 -14.14
C ILE A 251 -1.73 -17.70 -13.64
N GLU A 252 -0.80 -17.51 -14.58
CA GLU A 252 0.52 -16.95 -14.28
C GLU A 252 0.61 -15.53 -14.80
N VAL A 253 0.94 -14.57 -13.93
CA VAL A 253 1.39 -13.23 -14.38
C VAL A 253 2.84 -13.35 -14.79
N ILE A 254 3.11 -13.09 -16.08
CA ILE A 254 4.45 -13.18 -16.66
C ILE A 254 5.08 -11.80 -16.86
N GLU A 255 4.27 -10.74 -17.01
CA GLU A 255 4.77 -9.39 -17.26
C GLU A 255 3.86 -8.31 -16.63
N ASN A 256 4.46 -7.30 -16.00
CA ASN A 256 3.75 -6.15 -15.41
C ASN A 256 4.18 -4.82 -16.07
N THR A 257 4.18 -4.77 -17.40
CA THR A 257 4.63 -3.61 -18.18
C THR A 257 3.50 -2.73 -18.73
N GLY A 258 2.24 -3.20 -18.67
CA GLY A 258 1.11 -2.42 -19.16
C GLY A 258 0.86 -1.15 -18.33
N PRO A 259 0.19 -0.14 -18.93
CA PRO A 259 -0.12 1.13 -18.27
C PRO A 259 -1.00 0.90 -17.05
N ILE A 260 -0.91 1.82 -16.09
CA ILE A 260 -1.85 1.92 -14.97
C ILE A 260 -3.04 2.75 -15.44
N GLU A 261 -4.24 2.20 -15.24
CA GLU A 261 -5.52 2.84 -15.58
C GLU A 261 -6.45 2.88 -14.36
N GLU A 262 -7.37 3.85 -14.37
CA GLU A 262 -8.52 3.92 -13.47
C GLU A 262 -9.76 3.42 -14.23
N ILE A 263 -10.37 2.33 -13.76
CA ILE A 263 -11.60 1.75 -14.33
C ILE A 263 -12.55 1.48 -13.16
N ASP A 264 -13.75 2.06 -13.21
CA ASP A 264 -14.76 1.95 -12.15
C ASP A 264 -14.15 2.23 -10.77
N GLU A 265 -13.41 3.35 -10.67
CA GLU A 265 -12.70 3.83 -9.46
C GLU A 265 -11.52 2.97 -8.98
N ASN A 266 -11.37 1.77 -9.54
CA ASN A 266 -10.27 0.86 -9.25
C ASN A 266 -9.06 1.17 -10.12
N ILE A 267 -7.88 1.05 -9.53
CA ILE A 267 -6.63 1.44 -10.17
C ILE A 267 -5.69 0.26 -10.15
N ALA A 268 -5.33 -0.22 -11.34
CA ALA A 268 -4.41 -1.32 -11.49
C ALA A 268 -3.62 -1.19 -12.80
N PRO A 269 -2.49 -1.90 -12.94
CA PRO A 269 -1.87 -2.07 -14.24
C PRO A 269 -2.62 -3.10 -15.08
N TRP A 270 -2.49 -2.97 -16.38
CA TRP A 270 -2.64 -4.11 -17.28
C TRP A 270 -1.42 -5.02 -17.15
N VAL A 271 -1.65 -6.31 -16.99
CA VAL A 271 -0.60 -7.33 -16.85
C VAL A 271 -0.74 -8.39 -17.91
N LYS A 272 0.40 -8.87 -18.42
CA LYS A 272 0.43 -10.01 -19.33
C LYS A 272 0.39 -11.29 -18.49
N ILE A 273 -0.51 -12.18 -18.87
CA ILE A 273 -0.72 -13.47 -18.21
C ILE A 273 -0.54 -14.61 -19.19
N LYS A 274 -0.37 -15.80 -18.64
CA LYS A 274 -0.42 -17.08 -19.34
C LYS A 274 -1.44 -17.99 -18.66
N THR A 275 -2.38 -18.52 -19.44
CA THR A 275 -3.37 -19.49 -18.96
C THR A 275 -2.78 -20.90 -18.92
N LYS A 276 -3.49 -21.84 -18.28
CA LYS A 276 -3.11 -23.27 -18.28
C LYS A 276 -3.07 -23.89 -19.68
N SER A 277 -3.89 -23.39 -20.61
CA SER A 277 -3.88 -23.81 -22.01
C SER A 277 -2.75 -23.17 -22.84
N GLY A 278 -1.92 -22.32 -22.23
CA GLY A 278 -0.80 -21.65 -22.88
C GLY A 278 -1.15 -20.37 -23.64
N ILE A 279 -2.40 -19.90 -23.54
CA ILE A 279 -2.81 -18.63 -24.17
C ILE A 279 -2.19 -17.48 -23.38
N GLU A 280 -1.50 -16.60 -24.09
CA GLU A 280 -0.97 -15.37 -23.51
C GLU A 280 -1.81 -14.16 -23.92
N GLY A 281 -2.03 -13.25 -22.97
CA GLY A 281 -2.79 -12.04 -23.20
C GLY A 281 -2.73 -11.10 -22.01
N TYR A 282 -3.47 -10.00 -22.09
CA TYR A 282 -3.51 -8.96 -21.08
C TYR A 282 -4.83 -8.96 -20.34
N VAL A 283 -4.74 -8.74 -19.02
CA VAL A 283 -5.89 -8.58 -18.13
C VAL A 283 -5.67 -7.37 -17.24
N PHE A 284 -6.74 -6.69 -16.88
CA PHE A 284 -6.68 -5.60 -15.91
C PHE A 284 -6.43 -6.20 -14.52
N GLY A 285 -5.28 -5.85 -13.92
CA GLY A 285 -4.73 -6.51 -12.73
C GLY A 285 -5.66 -6.49 -11.52
N ILE A 286 -6.66 -5.59 -11.52
CA ILE A 286 -7.70 -5.58 -10.49
C ILE A 286 -8.37 -6.94 -10.37
N PHE A 287 -8.53 -7.73 -11.44
CA PHE A 287 -9.28 -8.99 -11.39
C PHE A 287 -8.47 -10.18 -10.86
N LEU A 288 -7.24 -9.93 -10.41
CA LEU A 288 -6.32 -10.96 -9.94
C LEU A 288 -6.04 -10.79 -8.45
N LYS A 289 -5.89 -11.92 -7.76
CA LYS A 289 -5.41 -11.98 -6.37
C LYS A 289 -4.42 -13.11 -6.17
N LYS A 290 -3.60 -13.05 -5.13
CA LYS A 290 -2.75 -14.22 -4.79
C LYS A 290 -3.61 -15.35 -4.22
N PRO A 291 -3.23 -16.64 -4.42
CA PRO A 291 -4.03 -17.78 -3.97
C PRO A 291 -4.44 -17.78 -2.49
N LYS A 292 -3.59 -17.22 -1.61
CA LYS A 292 -3.82 -17.16 -0.17
C LYS A 292 -4.27 -15.78 0.32
N GLU A 293 -4.45 -14.83 -0.60
CA GLU A 293 -4.88 -13.48 -0.29
C GLU A 293 -6.26 -13.50 0.36
N PHE A 294 -6.36 -12.78 1.47
CA PHE A 294 -7.54 -12.77 2.33
C PHE A 294 -8.72 -12.05 1.68
N TRP A 295 -8.44 -10.93 1.02
CA TRP A 295 -9.40 -10.03 0.39
C TRP A 295 -9.90 -10.60 -0.94
N ASN A 296 -11.22 -10.51 -1.15
CA ASN A 296 -11.91 -10.94 -2.37
C ASN A 296 -12.17 -9.76 -3.28
#